data_AF-A0A9W9ZWD9-F1
#
_entry.id   AF-A0A9W9ZWD9-F1
#
_cell.length_a   1.000
_cell.length_b   1.000
_cell.length_c   1.000
_cell.angle_alpha   90.00
_cell.angle_beta   90.00
_cell.angle_gamma   90.00
#
_symmetry.space_group_name_H-M   'P 1'
#
loop_
_entity.id
_entity.type
_entity.pdbx_description
1 polymer ?
#
loop_
_entity_poly.entity_id
_entity_poly.type
_entity_poly.pdbx_seq_one_letter_code
_entity_poly.pdbx_strand_id
1 'polypeptide(L)'
;METMTFLLVVFAALVLIEAKPTQKHCSKIRRNPCSEDSECACLNHRNSTLICNYKSICEISTFIDDIMRRQPCHRQRIFKRSCLVDADCPCDEAPLICEDNECVKKRPKIRTYRVPMGKHRSHMYSDSRLRRKLMHKLLKTT
;
A
#
# COMPACT_ATOMS: atom_id res chain seq x y z
N MET A 1 48.04 8.60 -29.90
CA MET A 1 47.40 9.42 -28.85
C MET A 1 46.06 10.00 -29.26
N GLU A 2 45.76 10.13 -30.57
CA GLU A 2 44.51 10.77 -31.03
C GLU A 2 43.24 9.93 -30.82
N THR A 3 43.34 8.60 -30.79
CA THR A 3 42.18 7.70 -30.65
C THR A 3 41.53 7.73 -29.26
N MET A 4 42.30 8.01 -28.20
CA MET A 4 41.77 8.11 -26.84
C MET A 4 40.89 9.36 -26.65
N THR A 5 41.22 10.45 -27.32
CA THR A 5 40.48 11.71 -27.23
C THR A 5 39.09 11.57 -27.84
N PHE A 6 38.97 10.87 -28.97
CA PHE A 6 37.68 10.59 -29.60
C PHE A 6 36.77 9.73 -28.71
N LEU A 7 37.31 8.71 -28.04
CA LEU A 7 36.53 7.85 -27.14
C LEU A 7 35.99 8.62 -25.93
N LEU A 8 36.78 9.53 -25.34
CA LEU A 8 36.34 10.36 -24.22
C LEU A 8 35.22 11.33 -24.61
N VAL A 9 35.28 11.91 -25.81
CA VAL A 9 34.23 12.82 -26.32
C VAL A 9 32.92 12.07 -26.57
N VAL A 10 32.98 10.85 -27.12
CA VAL A 10 31.79 10.02 -27.35
C VAL A 10 31.15 9.57 -26.03
N PHE A 11 31.95 9.17 -25.03
CA PHE A 11 31.43 8.81 -23.71
C PHE A 11 30.78 10.00 -23.00
N ALA A 12 31.38 11.19 -23.06
CA ALA A 12 30.79 12.40 -22.48
C ALA A 12 29.47 12.79 -23.15
N ALA A 13 29.35 12.61 -24.47
CA ALA A 13 28.11 12.87 -25.19
C ALA A 13 26.99 11.88 -24.83
N LEU A 14 27.31 10.61 -24.56
CA LEU A 14 26.32 9.59 -24.17
C LEU A 14 25.74 9.81 -22.77
N VAL A 15 26.53 10.36 -21.83
CA VAL A 15 26.04 10.71 -20.47
C VAL A 15 25.04 11.88 -20.49
N LEU A 16 25.08 12.72 -21.52
CA LEU A 16 24.18 13.88 -21.65
C LEU A 16 22.81 13.54 -22.26
N ILE A 17 22.61 12.34 -22.79
CA ILE A 17 21.31 11.86 -23.26
C ILE A 17 20.55 11.24 -22.08
N GLU A 18 20.48 11.94 -20.96
CA GLU A 18 19.39 11.72 -20.04
C GLU A 18 18.12 12.25 -20.72
N ALA A 19 17.34 11.32 -21.28
CA ALA A 19 16.05 11.62 -21.86
C ALA A 19 15.23 12.42 -20.83
N LYS A 20 15.07 13.73 -21.08
CA LYS A 20 14.23 14.58 -20.24
C LYS A 20 12.86 13.91 -20.14
N PRO A 21 12.40 13.54 -18.93
CA PRO A 21 11.12 12.87 -18.80
C PRO A 21 10.06 13.81 -19.37
N THR A 22 9.34 13.33 -20.39
CA THR A 22 8.26 14.09 -21.02
C THR A 22 7.22 14.37 -19.93
N GLN A 23 7.18 15.61 -19.47
CA GLN A 23 6.39 16.03 -18.32
C GLN A 23 4.90 15.92 -18.68
N LYS A 24 4.21 14.91 -18.10
CA LYS A 24 2.78 14.69 -18.36
C LYS A 24 1.93 15.52 -17.39
N HIS A 25 0.93 16.23 -17.91
CA HIS A 25 -0.09 16.89 -17.10
C HIS A 25 -1.01 15.85 -16.43
N CYS A 26 -1.34 16.04 -15.14
CA CYS A 26 -2.14 15.09 -14.36
C CYS A 26 -3.54 14.82 -14.97
N SER A 27 -4.13 15.80 -15.65
CA SER A 27 -5.42 15.63 -16.35
C SER A 27 -5.35 14.59 -17.47
N LYS A 28 -4.20 14.41 -18.12
CA LYS A 28 -3.97 13.44 -19.19
C LYS A 28 -3.63 12.04 -18.67
N ILE A 29 -3.10 11.95 -17.45
CA ILE A 29 -2.73 10.67 -16.83
C ILE A 29 -3.89 10.05 -16.06
N ARG A 30 -4.77 10.89 -15.51
CA ARG A 30 -5.93 10.44 -14.75
C ARG A 30 -6.79 9.46 -15.56
N ARG A 31 -7.19 8.36 -14.93
CA ARG A 31 -7.94 7.21 -15.48
C ARG A 31 -7.18 6.35 -16.48
N ASN A 32 -5.90 6.61 -16.74
CA ASN A 32 -5.11 5.69 -17.54
C ASN A 32 -4.88 4.38 -16.77
N PRO A 33 -4.83 3.24 -17.47
CA PRO A 33 -4.41 1.99 -16.87
C PRO A 33 -2.97 2.12 -16.37
N CYS A 34 -2.68 1.47 -15.26
CA CYS A 34 -1.35 1.45 -14.64
C CYS A 34 -1.08 0.11 -13.96
N SER A 35 0.20 -0.23 -13.84
CA SER A 35 0.66 -1.33 -12.99
C SER A 35 1.36 -0.80 -11.74
N GLU A 36 1.99 0.38 -11.84
CA GLU A 36 2.76 1.00 -10.77
C GLU A 36 2.43 2.48 -10.56
N ASP A 37 2.74 2.99 -9.37
CA ASP A 37 2.55 4.41 -9.03
C ASP A 37 3.46 5.34 -9.84
N SER A 38 4.62 4.84 -10.28
CA SER A 38 5.57 5.55 -11.12
C SER A 38 4.94 6.01 -12.44
N GLU A 39 4.01 5.22 -12.98
CA GLU A 39 3.26 5.53 -14.21
C GLU A 39 2.26 6.69 -14.02
N CYS A 40 1.83 6.92 -12.78
CA CYS A 40 0.89 7.96 -12.41
C CYS A 40 1.57 9.28 -12.02
N ALA A 41 2.90 9.36 -12.05
CA ALA A 41 3.67 10.56 -11.70
C ALA A 41 3.37 11.73 -12.65
N CYS A 42 3.06 12.90 -12.08
CA CYS A 42 2.74 14.11 -12.83
C CYS A 42 3.17 15.38 -12.07
N LEU A 43 3.35 16.48 -12.81
CA LEU A 43 4.00 17.71 -12.31
C LEU A 43 3.07 18.80 -11.76
N ASN A 44 1.74 18.58 -11.72
CA ASN A 44 0.87 19.58 -11.10
C ASN A 44 0.89 19.45 -9.57
N HIS A 45 1.83 20.21 -8.99
CA HIS A 45 2.19 20.39 -7.58
C HIS A 45 1.07 20.84 -6.61
N ARG A 46 -0.21 20.87 -7.00
CA ARG A 46 -1.30 21.22 -6.09
C ARG A 46 -1.96 19.95 -5.53
N ASN A 47 -1.25 19.28 -4.64
CA ASN A 47 -1.78 18.38 -3.60
C ASN A 47 -2.49 17.09 -4.03
N SER A 48 -2.44 16.65 -5.29
CA SER A 48 -2.93 15.30 -5.65
C SER A 48 -1.85 14.47 -6.33
N THR A 49 -1.15 13.66 -5.53
CA THR A 49 -0.38 12.53 -6.03
C THR A 49 -1.37 11.49 -6.54
N LEU A 50 -1.48 11.37 -7.87
CA LEU A 50 -2.17 10.25 -8.47
C LEU A 50 -1.42 8.97 -8.12
N ILE A 51 -2.15 7.94 -7.75
CA ILE A 51 -1.61 6.63 -7.46
C ILE A 51 -2.23 5.60 -8.39
N CYS A 52 -1.54 4.48 -8.57
CA CYS A 52 -2.16 3.32 -9.18
C CYS A 52 -3.03 2.63 -8.12
N ASN A 53 -4.35 2.75 -8.29
CA ASN A 53 -5.29 2.21 -7.32
C ASN A 53 -5.50 0.70 -7.49
N TYR A 54 -6.31 0.08 -6.62
CA TYR A 54 -6.60 -1.36 -6.69
C TYR A 54 -7.36 -1.80 -7.98
N LYS A 55 -7.87 -0.84 -8.77
CA LYS A 55 -8.49 -1.10 -10.08
C LYS A 55 -7.48 -0.96 -11.23
N SER A 56 -6.19 -0.81 -10.93
CA SER A 56 -5.14 -0.63 -11.93
C SER A 56 -5.38 0.59 -12.82
N ILE A 57 -5.85 1.69 -12.22
CA ILE A 57 -6.02 2.98 -12.89
C ILE A 57 -5.40 4.12 -12.07
N CYS A 58 -4.85 5.13 -12.76
CA CYS A 58 -4.31 6.32 -12.13
C CYS A 58 -5.44 7.23 -11.62
N GLU A 59 -5.61 7.30 -10.31
CA GLU A 59 -6.65 8.12 -9.68
C GLU A 59 -6.12 8.72 -8.37
N ILE A 60 -6.85 9.70 -7.82
CA ILE A 60 -6.56 10.27 -6.51
C ILE A 60 -6.69 9.17 -5.46
N SER A 61 -5.72 9.08 -4.54
CA SER A 61 -5.75 8.10 -3.45
C SER A 61 -7.00 8.25 -2.60
N THR A 62 -7.74 7.16 -2.44
CA THR A 62 -8.89 7.08 -1.54
C THR A 62 -8.52 6.42 -0.21
N PHE A 63 -9.36 6.59 0.81
CA PHE A 63 -9.18 5.90 2.10
C PHE A 63 -9.11 4.37 1.96
N ILE A 64 -9.82 3.79 0.96
CA ILE A 64 -9.77 2.35 0.70
C ILE A 64 -8.40 1.95 0.14
N ASP A 65 -7.81 2.78 -0.72
CA ASP A 65 -6.47 2.54 -1.25
C ASP A 65 -5.43 2.51 -0.14
N ASP A 66 -5.53 3.44 0.82
CA ASP A 66 -4.64 3.46 2.00
C ASP A 66 -4.77 2.20 2.85
N ILE A 67 -5.99 1.69 3.03
CA ILE A 67 -6.21 0.43 3.77
C ILE A 67 -5.59 -0.75 3.02
N MET A 68 -5.79 -0.82 1.70
CA MET A 68 -5.28 -1.91 0.87
C MET A 68 -3.75 -1.91 0.79
N ARG A 69 -3.12 -0.73 0.71
CA ARG A 69 -1.65 -0.58 0.70
C ARG A 69 -0.98 -0.97 2.01
N ARG A 70 -1.72 -0.94 3.12
CA ARG A 70 -1.24 -1.44 4.42
C ARG A 70 -1.33 -2.96 4.54
N GLN A 71 -2.01 -3.62 3.61
CA GLN A 71 -2.04 -5.08 3.56
C GLN A 71 -0.69 -5.61 3.05
N PRO A 72 -0.26 -6.76 3.59
CA PRO A 72 0.94 -7.41 3.08
C PRO A 72 0.66 -7.87 1.65
N CYS A 73 1.64 -7.81 0.76
CA CYS A 73 1.52 -8.44 -0.56
C CYS A 73 0.38 -7.81 -1.39
N HIS A 74 0.10 -6.53 -1.18
CA HIS A 74 -1.00 -5.81 -1.81
C HIS A 74 -0.87 -5.80 -3.35
N ARG A 75 0.37 -5.78 -3.87
CA ARG A 75 0.66 -5.83 -5.31
C ARG A 75 0.19 -7.13 -5.95
N GLN A 76 0.46 -8.25 -5.31
CA GLN A 76 0.12 -9.58 -5.80
C GLN A 76 -1.34 -9.97 -5.47
N ARG A 77 -2.01 -9.20 -4.59
CA ARG A 77 -3.39 -9.46 -4.12
C ARG A 77 -3.55 -10.86 -3.52
N ILE A 78 -2.51 -11.34 -2.84
CA ILE A 78 -2.48 -12.69 -2.27
C ILE A 78 -3.07 -12.73 -0.87
N PHE A 79 -3.04 -11.62 -0.12
CA PHE A 79 -3.66 -11.55 1.19
C PHE A 79 -5.16 -11.84 1.13
N LYS A 80 -5.64 -12.77 1.97
CA LYS A 80 -7.01 -13.33 1.97
C LYS A 80 -7.44 -14.05 0.70
N ARG A 81 -6.48 -14.44 -0.15
CA ARG A 81 -6.77 -15.37 -1.25
C ARG A 81 -6.98 -16.77 -0.69
N SER A 82 -7.85 -17.54 -1.34
CA SER A 82 -8.05 -18.96 -1.02
C SER A 82 -6.76 -19.76 -1.22
N CYS A 83 -6.43 -20.63 -0.28
CA CYS A 83 -5.27 -21.52 -0.32
C CYS A 83 -5.61 -22.91 0.24
N LEU A 84 -4.78 -23.89 -0.08
CA LEU A 84 -4.80 -25.23 0.51
C LEU A 84 -3.54 -25.50 1.33
N VAL A 85 -2.42 -24.90 0.94
CA VAL A 85 -1.11 -25.04 1.61
C VAL A 85 -0.39 -23.69 1.69
N ASP A 86 0.56 -23.57 2.63
CA ASP A 86 1.36 -22.34 2.82
C ASP A 86 2.08 -21.88 1.55
N ALA A 87 2.48 -22.83 0.68
CA ALA A 87 3.13 -22.54 -0.58
C ALA A 87 2.24 -21.80 -1.60
N ASP A 88 0.90 -21.85 -1.42
CA ASP A 88 -0.06 -21.14 -2.27
C ASP A 88 -0.11 -19.63 -1.97
N CYS A 89 0.59 -19.19 -0.91
CA CYS A 89 0.66 -17.82 -0.47
C CYS A 89 2.06 -17.19 -0.69
N PRO A 90 2.63 -17.22 -1.91
CA PRO A 90 3.96 -16.69 -2.14
C PRO A 90 3.95 -15.18 -1.95
N CYS A 91 4.81 -14.66 -1.08
CA CYS A 91 4.95 -13.22 -0.92
C CYS A 91 6.33 -12.85 -0.42
N ASP A 92 7.01 -12.02 -1.19
CA ASP A 92 8.39 -11.59 -0.92
C ASP A 92 8.45 -10.47 0.13
N GLU A 93 7.41 -9.64 0.20
CA GLU A 93 7.32 -8.50 1.13
C GLU A 93 7.13 -8.95 2.59
N ALA A 94 6.32 -10.00 2.81
CA ALA A 94 6.00 -10.51 4.13
C ALA A 94 5.59 -11.99 4.08
N PRO A 95 6.04 -12.82 5.02
CA PRO A 95 5.66 -14.23 5.05
C PRO A 95 4.18 -14.39 5.37
N LEU A 96 3.45 -14.96 4.41
CA LEU A 96 2.07 -15.41 4.57
C LEU A 96 2.03 -16.92 4.82
N ILE A 97 0.98 -17.37 5.49
CA ILE A 97 0.66 -18.79 5.73
C ILE A 97 -0.80 -19.05 5.34
N CYS A 98 -1.13 -20.29 5.03
CA CYS A 98 -2.49 -20.71 4.79
C CYS A 98 -3.16 -21.10 6.11
N GLU A 99 -4.09 -20.27 6.58
CA GLU A 99 -4.89 -20.52 7.79
C GLU A 99 -6.37 -20.37 7.43
N ASP A 100 -7.21 -21.31 7.84
CA ASP A 100 -8.64 -21.33 7.50
C ASP A 100 -8.93 -21.23 5.99
N ASN A 101 -8.09 -21.88 5.17
CA ASN A 101 -8.10 -21.81 3.69
C ASN A 101 -7.90 -20.39 3.13
N GLU A 102 -7.35 -19.45 3.91
CA GLU A 102 -7.01 -18.11 3.46
C GLU A 102 -5.54 -17.77 3.73
N CYS A 103 -4.92 -17.03 2.81
CA CYS A 103 -3.58 -16.50 3.01
C CYS A 103 -3.58 -15.37 4.04
N VAL A 104 -3.03 -15.61 5.21
CA VAL A 104 -2.98 -14.65 6.33
C VAL A 104 -1.56 -14.38 6.80
N LYS A 105 -1.37 -13.32 7.59
CA LYS A 105 -0.08 -13.00 8.20
C LYS A 105 0.31 -14.06 9.22
N LYS A 106 1.54 -14.56 9.12
CA LYS A 106 2.11 -15.43 10.15
C LYS A 106 2.15 -14.71 11.50
N ARG A 107 1.34 -15.16 12.46
CA ARG A 107 1.32 -14.59 13.81
C ARG A 107 2.62 -14.99 14.54
N PRO A 108 3.28 -14.06 15.26
CA PRO A 108 4.37 -14.46 16.14
C PRO A 108 3.82 -15.41 17.20
N LYS A 109 4.46 -16.57 17.38
CA LYS A 109 4.19 -17.46 18.51
C LYS A 109 4.63 -16.71 19.77
N ILE A 110 3.74 -15.93 20.36
CA ILE A 110 3.94 -15.36 21.69
C ILE A 110 4.11 -16.58 22.59
N ARG A 111 5.34 -16.82 23.05
CA ARG A 111 5.59 -17.75 24.15
C ARG A 111 4.83 -17.15 25.32
N THR A 112 3.65 -17.68 25.59
CA THR A 112 2.92 -17.43 26.83
C THR A 112 3.79 -17.99 27.94
N TYR A 113 4.70 -17.17 28.47
CA TYR A 113 5.09 -17.31 29.86
C TYR A 113 3.77 -17.23 30.62
N ARG A 114 3.31 -18.36 31.15
CA ARG A 114 2.21 -18.40 32.11
C ARG A 114 2.69 -17.60 33.32
N VAL A 115 2.53 -16.28 33.28
CA VAL A 115 2.55 -15.47 34.49
C VAL A 115 1.25 -15.85 35.21
N PRO A 116 1.29 -16.36 36.44
CA PRO A 116 0.10 -16.62 37.22
C PRO A 116 -0.74 -15.34 37.26
N MET A 117 -1.95 -15.42 36.72
CA MET A 117 -2.91 -14.32 36.68
C MET A 117 -3.26 -13.90 38.12
N GLY A 118 -2.56 -12.88 38.62
CA GLY A 118 -3.09 -11.99 39.63
C GLY A 118 -4.32 -11.31 39.04
N LYS A 119 -5.47 -11.58 39.67
CA LYS A 119 -6.84 -11.12 39.39
C LYS A 119 -6.92 -9.62 39.03
N HIS A 120 -6.63 -9.25 37.78
CA HIS A 120 -6.87 -7.89 37.28
C HIS A 120 -8.01 -7.91 36.25
N ARG A 121 -9.12 -7.27 36.63
CA ARG A 121 -10.29 -7.02 35.80
C ARG A 121 -9.90 -6.24 34.55
N SER A 122 -9.88 -6.89 33.39
CA SER A 122 -9.90 -6.23 32.09
C SER A 122 -11.34 -6.13 31.60
N HIS A 123 -12.00 -5.01 31.89
CA HIS A 123 -13.16 -4.56 31.12
C HIS A 123 -12.69 -3.47 30.14
N MET A 124 -12.09 -3.88 29.02
CA MET A 124 -11.98 -3.03 27.83
C MET A 124 -12.89 -3.63 26.76
N TYR A 125 -14.18 -3.36 26.89
CA TYR A 125 -15.14 -3.56 25.81
C TYR A 125 -15.26 -2.26 25.03
N SER A 126 -14.97 -2.30 23.74
CA SER A 126 -15.23 -1.22 22.79
C SER A 126 -16.73 -0.90 22.77
N ASP A 127 -17.14 0.16 23.46
CA ASP A 127 -18.55 0.55 23.54
C ASP A 127 -18.95 1.51 22.41
N SER A 128 -19.16 0.95 21.24
CA SER A 128 -19.77 1.62 20.08
C SER A 128 -21.26 1.97 20.28
N ARG A 129 -21.90 1.57 21.40
CA ARG A 129 -23.31 1.89 21.70
C ARG A 129 -23.45 3.23 22.42
N LEU A 130 -22.45 3.66 23.20
CA LEU A 130 -22.52 4.94 23.93
C LEU A 130 -22.54 6.15 22.98
N ARG A 131 -21.87 6.06 21.83
CA ARG A 131 -21.90 7.12 20.80
C ARG A 131 -23.27 7.31 20.15
N ARG A 132 -24.08 6.25 20.00
CA ARG A 132 -25.45 6.37 19.45
C ARG A 132 -26.41 7.02 20.45
N LYS A 133 -26.23 6.79 21.75
CA LYS A 133 -27.07 7.42 22.79
C LYS A 133 -26.81 8.91 22.96
N LEU A 134 -25.57 9.39 22.74
CA LEU A 134 -25.26 10.82 22.81
C LEU A 134 -25.85 11.61 21.65
N MET A 135 -25.86 11.05 20.43
CA MET A 135 -26.45 11.71 19.26
C MET A 135 -27.99 11.81 19.35
N HIS A 136 -28.66 10.82 19.96
CA HIS A 136 -30.11 10.89 20.16
C HIS A 136 -30.56 11.92 21.21
N LYS A 137 -29.68 12.34 22.13
CA LYS A 137 -29.99 13.39 23.12
C LYS A 137 -29.83 14.80 22.55
N LEU A 138 -28.89 15.00 21.63
CA LEU A 138 -28.67 16.31 21.00
C LEU A 138 -29.73 16.66 19.94
N LEU A 139 -30.34 15.66 19.30
CA LEU A 139 -31.44 15.85 18.33
C LEU A 139 -32.83 16.04 18.97
N LYS A 140 -32.95 15.96 20.30
CA LYS A 140 -34.20 16.18 21.04
C LYS A 140 -34.23 17.50 21.82
N THR A 141 -33.24 18.36 21.64
CA THR A 141 -33.12 19.66 22.33
C THR A 141 -33.09 20.85 21.37
N THR A 142 -33.68 20.68 20.18
CA THR A 142 -34.11 21.77 19.28
C THR A 142 -35.57 21.57 18.94
#